data_AF-A0A453S416-F1
#
_entry.id   AF-A0A453S416-F1
#
_cell.length_a   1.000
_cell.length_b   1.000
_cell.length_c   1.000
_cell.angle_alpha   90.00
_cell.angle_beta   90.00
_cell.angle_gamma   90.00
#
_symmetry.space_group_name_H-M   'P 1'
#
loop_
_entity.id
_entity.type
_entity.pdbx_description
1 polymer ?
#
loop_
_entity_poly.entity_id
_entity_poly.type
_entity_poly.pdbx_seq_one_letter_code
_entity_poly.pdbx_strand_id
1 'polypeptide(L)'
;MLTILKNVANVLTASGETYFFKKQHDRQVWISLMLMIISAIAGGITDLSFHAVGYTWQILNCFLTASYSLTLRHVMDSAKQATKSGNLNELSMVLLNNVLSLPLGIILVLGFNEVEYLLETPLLRMPMFWLVITASGVLGLAISFTSMWFLRQTSATTYSLVGSLNKIPLSIAGILLFKVRTSMENSISILLGLLAGVFFARAKLRNNSQS
;
A
#
# COMPACT_ATOMS: atom_id res chain seq x y z
N MET A 1 13.20 -4.99 3.55
CA MET A 1 12.69 -6.08 2.68
C MET A 1 11.17 -6.06 2.47
N LEU A 2 10.32 -5.84 3.50
CA LEU A 2 8.85 -5.79 3.34
C LEU A 2 8.38 -4.84 2.22
N THR A 3 9.11 -3.75 1.98
CA THR A 3 8.86 -2.80 0.89
C THR A 3 8.97 -3.41 -0.51
N ILE A 4 9.88 -4.37 -0.71
CA ILE A 4 10.04 -5.07 -2.00
C ILE A 4 8.90 -6.07 -2.19
N LEU A 5 8.54 -6.81 -1.14
CA LEU A 5 7.39 -7.73 -1.16
C LEU A 5 6.08 -6.99 -1.46
N LYS A 6 5.93 -5.75 -0.99
CA LYS A 6 4.81 -4.88 -1.37
C LYS A 6 4.74 -4.54 -2.86
N ASN A 7 5.79 -4.77 -3.64
CA ASN A 7 5.71 -4.66 -5.10
C ASN A 7 4.97 -5.85 -5.73
N VAL A 8 4.87 -7.00 -5.04
CA VAL A 8 4.00 -8.13 -5.46
C VAL A 8 2.54 -7.69 -5.48
N ALA A 9 2.12 -6.82 -4.56
CA ALA A 9 0.76 -6.24 -4.58
C ALA A 9 0.47 -5.48 -5.90
N ASN A 10 1.47 -4.82 -6.51
CA ASN A 10 1.29 -4.16 -7.80
C ASN A 10 0.99 -5.17 -8.92
N VAL A 11 1.67 -6.33 -8.89
CA VAL A 11 1.44 -7.42 -9.85
C VAL A 11 0.01 -7.94 -9.71
N LEU A 12 -0.39 -8.28 -8.48
CA LEU A 12 -1.73 -8.79 -8.19
C LEU A 12 -2.81 -7.79 -8.62
N THR A 13 -2.59 -6.51 -8.37
CA THR A 13 -3.51 -5.44 -8.78
C THR A 13 -3.60 -5.35 -10.31
N ALA A 14 -2.48 -5.33 -11.04
CA ALA A 14 -2.49 -5.25 -12.50
C ALA A 14 -3.13 -6.49 -13.17
N SER A 15 -2.86 -7.68 -12.62
CA SER A 15 -3.52 -8.92 -13.04
C SER A 15 -5.03 -8.86 -12.79
N GLY A 16 -5.45 -8.39 -11.61
CA GLY A 16 -6.87 -8.19 -11.30
C GLY A 16 -7.55 -7.14 -12.17
N GLU A 17 -6.88 -6.04 -12.51
CA GLU A 17 -7.39 -5.04 -13.47
C GLU A 17 -7.64 -5.66 -14.86
N THR A 18 -6.73 -6.54 -15.29
CA THR A 18 -6.86 -7.25 -16.56
C THR A 18 -8.00 -8.26 -16.52
N TYR A 19 -8.18 -8.97 -15.41
CA TYR A 19 -9.21 -10.00 -15.25
C TYR A 19 -10.62 -9.42 -15.05
N PHE A 20 -10.81 -8.51 -14.09
CA PHE A 20 -12.13 -7.99 -13.71
C PHE A 20 -12.61 -6.85 -14.61
N PHE A 21 -11.70 -5.97 -15.04
CA PHE A 21 -12.05 -4.77 -15.82
C PHE A 21 -11.66 -4.89 -17.30
N LYS A 22 -11.14 -6.05 -17.73
CA LYS A 22 -10.69 -6.33 -19.11
C LYS A 22 -9.70 -5.30 -19.66
N LYS A 23 -8.94 -4.64 -18.78
CA LYS A 23 -7.98 -3.60 -19.18
C LYS A 23 -6.72 -4.25 -19.74
N GLN A 24 -6.36 -3.92 -20.98
CA GLN A 24 -5.10 -4.39 -21.58
C GLN A 24 -3.93 -3.51 -21.13
N HIS A 25 -2.82 -4.16 -20.83
CA HIS A 25 -1.58 -3.52 -20.39
C HIS A 25 -0.47 -3.76 -21.41
N ASP A 26 0.28 -2.71 -21.76
CA ASP A 26 1.45 -2.80 -22.64
C ASP A 26 2.47 -3.82 -22.10
N ARG A 27 3.21 -4.46 -23.01
CA ARG A 27 4.24 -5.46 -22.72
C ARG A 27 5.31 -4.93 -21.76
N GLN A 28 5.59 -3.63 -21.80
CA GLN A 28 6.52 -2.99 -20.87
C GLN A 28 6.05 -3.03 -19.41
N VAL A 29 4.74 -2.94 -19.18
CA VAL A 29 4.15 -3.06 -17.83
C VAL A 29 4.39 -4.47 -17.31
N TRP A 30 4.13 -5.50 -18.11
CA TRP A 30 4.39 -6.89 -17.71
C TRP A 30 5.87 -7.19 -17.42
N ILE A 31 6.79 -6.67 -18.25
CA ILE A 31 8.23 -6.81 -18.01
C ILE A 31 8.63 -6.19 -16.67
N SER A 32 8.14 -4.99 -16.38
CA SER A 32 8.43 -4.30 -15.12
C SER A 32 7.91 -5.05 -13.89
N LEU A 33 6.71 -5.65 -14.00
CA LEU A 33 6.11 -6.47 -12.95
C LEU A 33 6.91 -7.75 -12.70
N MET A 34 7.40 -8.40 -13.76
CA MET A 34 8.28 -9.58 -13.61
C MET A 34 9.60 -9.21 -12.93
N LEU A 35 10.19 -8.08 -13.28
CA LEU A 35 11.41 -7.59 -12.63
C LEU A 35 11.21 -7.32 -11.13
N MET A 36 10.05 -6.77 -10.75
CA MET A 36 9.67 -6.60 -9.33
C MET A 36 9.59 -7.93 -8.58
N ILE A 37 9.03 -8.98 -9.19
CA ILE A 37 8.93 -10.31 -8.58
C ILE A 37 10.32 -10.91 -8.39
N ILE A 38 11.18 -10.85 -9.41
CA ILE A 38 12.54 -11.39 -9.35
C ILE A 38 13.32 -10.70 -8.23
N SER A 39 13.24 -9.37 -8.12
CA SER A 39 13.85 -8.62 -7.02
C SER A 39 13.27 -9.01 -5.65
N ALA A 40 11.95 -9.23 -5.54
CA ALA A 40 11.33 -9.64 -4.29
C ALA A 40 11.80 -11.02 -3.83
N ILE A 41 11.93 -11.97 -4.75
CA ILE A 41 12.43 -13.32 -4.47
C ILE A 41 13.92 -13.26 -4.09
N ALA A 42 14.74 -12.54 -4.86
CA ALA A 42 16.17 -12.38 -4.56
C ALA A 42 16.41 -11.71 -3.21
N GLY A 43 15.66 -10.64 -2.90
CA GLY A 43 15.71 -9.96 -1.61
C GLY A 43 15.20 -10.83 -0.47
N GLY A 44 14.27 -11.75 -0.73
CA GLY A 44 13.77 -12.71 0.24
C GLY A 44 14.78 -13.80 0.58
N ILE A 45 15.46 -14.36 -0.42
CA ILE A 45 16.49 -15.41 -0.26
C ILE A 45 17.73 -14.86 0.46
N THR A 46 18.09 -13.60 0.17
CA THR A 46 19.29 -12.95 0.73
C THR A 46 19.02 -12.22 2.04
N ASP A 47 17.82 -12.36 2.62
CA ASP A 47 17.50 -11.75 3.90
C ASP A 47 18.11 -12.53 5.07
N LEU A 48 18.95 -11.83 5.83
CA LEU A 48 19.59 -12.35 7.04
C LEU A 48 18.59 -12.52 8.20
N SER A 49 17.41 -11.89 8.12
CA SER A 49 16.35 -11.94 9.14
C SER A 49 15.08 -12.65 8.64
N PHE A 50 15.25 -13.73 7.88
CA PHE A 50 14.12 -14.48 7.32
C PHE A 50 13.22 -15.07 8.42
N HIS A 51 11.95 -14.69 8.40
CA HIS A 51 10.91 -15.23 9.28
C HIS A 51 9.69 -15.68 8.48
N ALA A 52 9.54 -16.99 8.25
CA ALA A 52 8.49 -17.55 7.41
C ALA A 52 7.08 -17.00 7.71
N VAL A 53 6.71 -16.94 9.00
CA VAL A 53 5.41 -16.40 9.45
C VAL A 53 5.23 -14.94 9.02
N GLY A 54 6.25 -14.10 9.16
CA GLY A 54 6.20 -12.69 8.75
C GLY A 54 6.04 -12.52 7.24
N TYR A 55 6.68 -13.37 6.45
CA TYR A 55 6.52 -13.36 4.98
C TYR A 55 5.14 -13.83 4.56
N THR A 56 4.58 -14.87 5.20
CA THR A 56 3.21 -15.32 4.93
C THR A 56 2.21 -14.20 5.21
N TRP A 57 2.34 -13.51 6.35
CA TRP A 57 1.54 -12.33 6.66
C TRP A 57 1.71 -11.21 5.64
N GLN A 58 2.94 -10.97 5.16
CA GLN A 58 3.19 -9.96 4.15
C GLN A 58 2.59 -10.31 2.79
N ILE A 59 2.63 -11.58 2.38
CA ILE A 59 1.97 -12.05 1.14
C ILE A 59 0.46 -11.87 1.26
N LEU A 60 -0.13 -12.30 2.37
CA LEU A 60 -1.56 -12.10 2.65
C LEU A 60 -1.91 -10.60 2.62
N ASN A 61 -1.09 -9.75 3.23
CA ASN A 61 -1.25 -8.30 3.16
C ASN A 61 -1.21 -7.77 1.72
N CYS A 62 -0.36 -8.31 0.84
CA CYS A 62 -0.32 -7.92 -0.57
C CYS A 62 -1.62 -8.30 -1.29
N PHE A 63 -2.16 -9.49 -1.05
CA PHE A 63 -3.46 -9.92 -1.58
C PHE A 63 -4.58 -9.02 -1.11
N LEU A 64 -4.70 -8.80 0.20
CA LEU A 64 -5.73 -7.92 0.79
C LEU A 64 -5.62 -6.48 0.25
N THR A 65 -4.41 -5.95 0.10
CA THR A 65 -4.17 -4.62 -0.46
C THR A 65 -4.61 -4.53 -1.93
N ALA A 66 -4.31 -5.55 -2.73
CA ALA A 66 -4.74 -5.62 -4.12
C ALA A 66 -6.26 -5.74 -4.24
N SER A 67 -6.88 -6.63 -3.46
CA SER A 67 -8.34 -6.79 -3.39
C SER A 67 -9.02 -5.49 -2.97
N TYR A 68 -8.56 -4.85 -1.91
CA TYR A 68 -9.07 -3.55 -1.46
C TYR A 68 -8.97 -2.49 -2.56
N SER A 69 -7.83 -2.39 -3.24
CA SER A 69 -7.63 -1.40 -4.31
C SER A 69 -8.58 -1.62 -5.50
N LEU A 70 -8.81 -2.88 -5.89
CA LEU A 70 -9.73 -3.25 -6.97
C LEU A 70 -11.19 -3.02 -6.59
N THR A 71 -11.60 -3.44 -5.38
CA THR A 71 -12.95 -3.23 -4.86
C THR A 71 -13.25 -1.75 -4.69
N LEU A 72 -12.32 -0.97 -4.13
CA LEU A 72 -12.48 0.48 -3.99
C LEU A 72 -12.69 1.14 -5.35
N ARG A 73 -11.91 0.74 -6.37
CA ARG A 73 -12.08 1.23 -7.74
C ARG A 73 -13.46 0.89 -8.31
N HIS A 74 -13.90 -0.36 -8.15
CA HIS A 74 -15.23 -0.79 -8.58
C HIS A 74 -16.35 0.02 -7.91
N VAL A 75 -16.28 0.19 -6.59
CA VAL A 75 -17.27 0.94 -5.81
C VAL A 75 -17.29 2.42 -6.21
N MET A 76 -16.12 3.04 -6.43
CA MET A 76 -16.05 4.42 -6.91
C MET A 76 -16.69 4.59 -8.30
N ASP A 77 -16.47 3.64 -9.21
CA ASP A 77 -17.05 3.68 -10.55
C ASP A 77 -18.58 3.45 -10.52
N SER A 78 -19.08 2.52 -9.70
CA SER A 78 -20.52 2.31 -9.48
C SER A 78 -21.20 3.50 -8.78
N ALA A 79 -20.54 4.11 -7.80
CA ALA A 79 -21.11 5.24 -7.07
C ALA A 79 -21.25 6.49 -7.95
N LYS A 80 -20.36 6.70 -8.92
CA LYS A 80 -20.52 7.77 -9.93
C LYS A 80 -21.82 7.62 -10.73
N GLN A 81 -22.24 6.40 -11.03
CA GLN A 81 -23.48 6.11 -11.76
C GLN A 81 -24.73 6.28 -10.89
N ALA A 82 -24.63 6.02 -9.58
CA ALA A 82 -25.74 6.11 -8.64
C ALA A 82 -25.97 7.51 -8.05
N THR A 83 -25.02 8.44 -8.20
CA THR A 83 -25.10 9.78 -7.58
C THR A 83 -25.63 10.83 -8.55
N LYS A 84 -26.67 11.58 -8.17
CA LYS A 84 -27.30 12.64 -8.99
C LYS A 84 -26.34 13.75 -9.46
N SER A 85 -25.20 13.99 -8.78
CA SER A 85 -24.18 14.98 -9.18
C SER A 85 -23.04 14.40 -10.02
N GLY A 86 -23.00 13.08 -10.24
CA GLY A 86 -21.95 12.40 -11.01
C GLY A 86 -20.59 12.25 -10.33
N ASN A 87 -20.39 12.77 -9.11
CA ASN A 87 -19.15 12.59 -8.33
C ASN A 87 -19.41 12.58 -6.82
N LEU A 88 -18.80 11.63 -6.10
CA LEU A 88 -18.73 11.65 -4.64
C LEU A 88 -17.75 12.76 -4.20
N ASN A 89 -18.12 13.51 -3.16
CA ASN A 89 -17.23 14.48 -2.53
C ASN A 89 -16.03 13.76 -1.86
N GLU A 90 -14.83 14.33 -1.93
CA GLU A 90 -13.58 13.73 -1.42
C GLU A 90 -13.66 13.42 0.07
N LEU A 91 -14.24 14.36 0.83
CA LEU A 91 -14.51 14.19 2.24
C LEU A 91 -15.45 13.02 2.51
N SER A 92 -16.47 12.83 1.67
CA SER A 92 -17.41 11.72 1.80
C SER A 92 -16.74 10.38 1.52
N MET A 93 -15.84 10.31 0.53
CA MET A 93 -15.07 9.10 0.25
C MET A 93 -14.09 8.77 1.38
N VAL A 94 -13.36 9.75 1.92
CA VAL A 94 -12.47 9.55 3.08
C VAL A 94 -13.26 9.12 4.30
N LEU A 95 -14.37 9.81 4.60
CA LEU A 95 -15.23 9.49 5.73
C LEU A 95 -15.79 8.09 5.62
N LEU A 96 -16.35 7.74 4.45
CA LEU A 96 -16.94 6.42 4.22
C LEU A 96 -15.90 5.31 4.38
N ASN A 97 -14.69 5.50 3.84
CA ASN A 97 -13.61 4.53 3.96
C ASN A 97 -13.16 4.31 5.41
N ASN A 98 -13.07 5.37 6.20
CA ASN A 98 -12.69 5.29 7.61
C ASN A 98 -13.82 4.76 8.50
N VAL A 99 -15.08 5.11 8.22
CA VAL A 99 -16.22 4.64 9.02
C VAL A 99 -16.51 3.16 8.74
N LEU A 100 -16.44 2.73 7.47
CA LEU A 100 -16.63 1.32 7.10
C LEU A 100 -15.53 0.40 7.63
N SER A 101 -14.35 0.93 7.97
CA SER A 101 -13.29 0.13 8.59
C SER A 101 -13.49 -0.07 10.10
N LEU A 102 -14.33 0.75 10.76
CA LEU A 102 -14.58 0.64 12.21
C LEU A 102 -15.20 -0.69 12.63
N PRO A 103 -16.25 -1.24 11.99
CA PRO A 103 -16.84 -2.51 12.39
C PRO A 103 -15.82 -3.66 12.34
N LEU A 104 -15.02 -3.72 11.27
CA LEU A 104 -13.96 -4.72 11.15
C LEU A 104 -12.89 -4.52 12.23
N GLY A 105 -12.49 -3.28 12.50
CA GLY A 105 -11.54 -2.95 13.57
C GLY A 105 -12.04 -3.39 14.94
N ILE A 106 -13.31 -3.14 15.26
CA ILE A 106 -13.93 -3.55 16.53
C ILE A 106 -13.96 -5.08 16.64
N ILE A 107 -14.34 -5.79 15.58
CA ILE A 107 -14.34 -7.26 15.56
C ILE A 107 -12.94 -7.81 15.84
N LEU A 108 -11.89 -7.23 15.24
CA LEU A 108 -10.51 -7.65 15.47
C LEU A 108 -10.06 -7.34 16.91
N VAL A 109 -10.35 -6.15 17.44
CA VAL A 109 -10.03 -5.77 18.83
C VAL A 109 -10.66 -6.73 19.83
N LEU A 110 -11.92 -7.11 19.62
CA LEU A 110 -12.61 -8.08 20.46
C LEU A 110 -12.07 -9.50 20.26
N GLY A 111 -11.79 -9.91 19.02
CA GLY A 111 -11.33 -11.25 18.68
C GLY A 111 -9.90 -11.57 19.17
N PHE A 112 -9.02 -10.57 19.25
CA PHE A 112 -7.67 -10.70 19.79
C PHE A 112 -7.57 -10.37 21.29
N ASN A 113 -8.71 -10.09 21.94
CA ASN A 113 -8.81 -9.75 23.36
C ASN A 113 -7.94 -8.55 23.79
N GLU A 114 -7.77 -7.59 22.90
CA GLU A 114 -6.96 -6.39 23.13
C GLU A 114 -7.55 -5.49 24.23
N VAL A 115 -8.86 -5.58 24.46
CA VAL A 115 -9.56 -4.81 25.51
C VAL A 115 -9.06 -5.22 26.89
N GLU A 116 -8.93 -6.53 27.16
CA GLU A 116 -8.45 -7.03 28.45
C GLU A 116 -6.98 -6.67 28.65
N TYR A 117 -6.15 -6.84 27.62
CA TYR A 117 -4.75 -6.42 27.62
C TYR A 117 -4.58 -4.92 27.94
N LEU A 118 -5.39 -4.04 27.35
CA LEU A 118 -5.33 -2.59 27.58
C LEU A 118 -5.81 -2.16 28.97
N LEU A 119 -6.70 -2.94 29.59
CA LEU A 119 -7.18 -2.67 30.95
C LEU A 119 -6.15 -3.10 32.00
N GLU A 120 -5.43 -4.21 31.76
CA GLU A 120 -4.40 -4.72 32.65
C GLU A 120 -3.09 -3.92 32.55
N THR A 121 -2.76 -3.43 31.37
CA THR A 121 -1.53 -2.67 31.14
C THR A 121 -1.67 -1.19 31.54
N PRO A 122 -0.66 -0.58 32.19
CA PRO A 122 -0.71 0.84 32.56
C PRO A 122 -0.55 1.80 31.37
N LEU A 123 -0.61 1.32 30.12
CA LEU A 123 -0.45 2.09 28.89
C LEU A 123 -1.44 3.27 28.83
N LEU A 124 -2.72 3.02 29.17
CA LEU A 124 -3.78 4.03 29.16
C LEU A 124 -3.58 5.14 30.21
N ARG A 125 -2.73 4.94 31.21
CA ARG A 125 -2.41 5.95 32.23
C ARG A 125 -1.26 6.87 31.83
N MET A 126 -0.52 6.53 30.78
CA MET A 126 0.66 7.29 30.35
C MET A 126 0.25 8.48 29.46
N PRO A 127 0.52 9.73 29.83
CA PRO A 127 0.19 10.89 29.00
C PRO A 127 0.90 10.86 27.63
N MET A 128 2.13 10.33 27.60
CA MET A 128 2.90 10.18 26.37
C MET A 128 2.25 9.22 25.38
N PHE A 129 1.58 8.17 25.86
CA PHE A 129 0.84 7.23 25.00
C PHE A 129 -0.28 7.96 24.26
N TRP A 130 -1.08 8.75 25.00
CA TRP A 130 -2.16 9.56 24.41
C TRP A 130 -1.66 10.61 23.43
N LEU A 131 -0.52 11.24 23.71
CA LEU A 131 0.10 12.20 22.80
C LEU A 131 0.49 11.51 21.48
N VAL A 132 1.22 10.40 21.55
CA VAL A 132 1.72 9.68 20.37
C VAL A 132 0.58 9.07 19.55
N ILE A 133 -0.41 8.44 20.19
CA ILE A 133 -1.53 7.82 19.48
C ILE A 133 -2.41 8.88 18.80
N THR A 134 -2.65 10.01 19.47
CA THR A 134 -3.43 11.12 18.89
C THR A 134 -2.66 11.77 17.73
N ALA A 135 -1.35 12.02 17.90
CA ALA A 135 -0.51 12.55 16.83
C ALA A 135 -0.46 11.61 15.63
N SER A 136 -0.36 10.29 15.85
CA SER A 136 -0.42 9.28 14.79
C SER A 136 -1.76 9.32 14.05
N GLY A 137 -2.88 9.45 14.78
CA GLY A 137 -4.21 9.61 14.19
C GLY A 137 -4.33 10.87 13.32
N VAL A 138 -3.83 12.01 13.79
CA VAL A 138 -3.82 13.27 13.01
C VAL A 138 -2.98 13.12 11.74
N LEU A 139 -1.79 12.51 11.83
CA LEU A 139 -0.96 12.24 10.66
C LEU A 139 -1.65 11.27 9.69
N GLY A 140 -2.34 10.25 10.19
CA GLY A 140 -3.13 9.30 9.37
C GLY A 140 -4.27 9.98 8.61
N LEU A 141 -4.97 10.91 9.26
CA LEU A 141 -5.98 11.76 8.62
C LEU A 141 -5.34 12.68 7.56
N ALA A 142 -4.21 13.30 7.86
CA ALA A 142 -3.48 14.15 6.91
C ALA A 142 -3.03 13.37 5.67
N ILE A 143 -2.54 12.14 5.82
CA ILE A 143 -2.21 11.25 4.69
C ILE A 143 -3.46 10.94 3.88
N SER A 144 -4.58 10.58 4.54
CA SER A 144 -5.83 10.24 3.85
C SER A 144 -6.36 11.41 3.03
N PHE A 145 -6.36 12.60 3.61
CA PHE A 145 -6.81 13.82 2.94
C PHE A 145 -5.88 14.22 1.78
N THR A 146 -4.56 14.26 2.02
CA THR A 146 -3.59 14.64 1.00
C THR A 146 -3.52 13.65 -0.16
N SER A 147 -3.67 12.34 0.10
CA SER A 147 -3.76 11.31 -0.95
C SER A 147 -4.95 11.53 -1.88
N MET A 148 -6.12 11.85 -1.32
CA MET A 148 -7.34 12.09 -2.08
C MET A 148 -7.27 13.40 -2.85
N TRP A 149 -6.80 14.47 -2.19
CA TRP A 149 -6.56 15.77 -2.83
C TRP A 149 -5.55 15.65 -3.99
N PHE A 150 -4.47 14.88 -3.81
CA PHE A 150 -3.50 14.61 -4.85
C PHE A 150 -4.13 13.84 -6.02
N LEU A 151 -4.94 12.82 -5.74
CA LEU A 151 -5.65 12.06 -6.77
C LEU A 151 -6.59 12.95 -7.60
N ARG A 152 -7.22 13.96 -6.98
CA ARG A 152 -8.10 14.92 -7.68
C ARG A 152 -7.33 15.92 -8.54
N GLN A 153 -6.23 16.47 -8.03
CA GLN A 153 -5.42 17.45 -8.78
C GLN A 153 -4.59 16.80 -9.89
N THR A 154 -4.34 15.50 -9.77
CA THR A 154 -3.56 14.73 -10.73
C THR A 154 -4.42 13.64 -11.34
N SER A 155 -3.78 12.58 -11.85
CA SER A 155 -4.43 11.40 -12.38
C SER A 155 -4.11 10.19 -11.50
N ALA A 156 -4.95 9.16 -11.57
CA ALA A 156 -4.67 7.88 -10.90
C ALA A 156 -3.31 7.26 -11.31
N THR A 157 -2.82 7.58 -12.50
CA THR A 157 -1.52 7.14 -13.01
C THR A 157 -0.36 7.86 -12.32
N THR A 158 -0.46 9.18 -12.17
CA THR A 158 0.54 9.98 -11.44
C THR A 158 0.56 9.63 -9.95
N TYR A 159 -0.61 9.42 -9.34
CA TYR A 159 -0.71 8.96 -7.95
C TYR A 159 -0.01 7.60 -7.74
N SER A 160 -0.25 6.64 -8.64
CA SER A 160 0.41 5.32 -8.60
C SER A 160 1.93 5.40 -8.81
N LEU A 161 2.40 6.31 -9.67
CA LEU A 161 3.83 6.59 -9.88
C LEU A 161 4.46 7.16 -8.61
N VAL A 162 3.88 8.22 -8.05
CA VAL A 162 4.39 8.88 -6.84
C VAL A 162 4.37 7.90 -5.66
N GLY A 163 3.31 7.09 -5.52
CA GLY A 163 3.25 6.04 -4.51
C GLY A 163 4.36 4.99 -4.66
N SER A 164 4.76 4.66 -5.89
CA SER A 164 5.88 3.75 -6.15
C SER A 164 7.24 4.40 -5.90
N LEU A 165 7.39 5.69 -6.18
CA LEU A 165 8.58 6.49 -5.87
C LEU A 165 8.76 6.71 -4.37
N ASN A 166 7.68 6.95 -3.63
CA ASN A 166 7.72 7.17 -2.17
C ASN A 166 8.26 5.95 -1.40
N LYS A 167 8.21 4.76 -2.00
CA LYS A 167 8.84 3.55 -1.45
C LYS A 167 10.37 3.66 -1.35
N ILE A 168 11.01 4.47 -2.20
CA ILE A 168 12.47 4.67 -2.21
C ILE A 168 12.93 5.38 -0.93
N PRO A 169 12.52 6.64 -0.64
CA PRO A 169 12.94 7.32 0.57
C PRO A 169 12.45 6.59 1.82
N LEU A 170 11.27 5.97 1.79
CA LEU A 170 10.78 5.15 2.92
C LEU A 170 11.70 3.97 3.21
N SER A 171 12.19 3.27 2.17
CA SER A 171 13.11 2.14 2.35
C SER A 171 14.47 2.61 2.87
N ILE A 172 14.99 3.73 2.36
CA ILE A 172 16.27 4.32 2.82
C ILE A 172 16.14 4.76 4.28
N ALA A 173 15.09 5.52 4.62
CA ALA A 173 14.82 5.97 5.98
C ALA A 173 14.64 4.78 6.93
N GLY A 174 13.97 3.70 6.50
CA GLY A 174 13.82 2.50 7.29
C GLY A 174 15.17 1.83 7.62
N ILE A 175 16.07 1.73 6.65
CA ILE A 175 17.41 1.16 6.87
C ILE A 175 18.23 2.05 7.81
N LEU A 176 18.22 3.38 7.60
CA LEU A 176 19.02 4.32 8.37
C LEU A 176 18.51 4.49 9.81
N LEU A 177 17.20 4.68 10.00
CA LEU A 177 16.60 4.94 11.32
C LEU A 177 16.58 3.69 12.20
N PHE A 178 16.25 2.53 11.64
CA PHE A 178 16.16 1.27 12.39
C PHE A 178 17.44 0.43 12.34
N LYS A 179 18.50 0.93 11.69
CA LYS A 179 19.82 0.27 11.57
C LYS A 179 19.71 -1.21 11.18
N VAL A 180 18.86 -1.48 10.19
CA VAL A 180 18.59 -2.85 9.72
C VAL A 180 19.87 -3.44 9.13
N ARG A 181 20.23 -4.66 9.51
CA ARG A 181 21.40 -5.36 8.94
C ARG A 181 21.11 -5.73 7.48
N THR A 182 21.75 -5.05 6.55
CA THR A 182 21.63 -5.32 5.10
C THR A 182 22.94 -5.90 4.58
N SER A 183 22.90 -7.12 4.01
CA SER A 183 24.00 -7.65 3.21
C SER A 183 24.14 -6.89 1.89
N MET A 184 25.31 -7.01 1.23
CA MET A 184 25.54 -6.40 -0.08
C MET A 184 24.54 -6.93 -1.12
N GLU A 185 24.27 -8.23 -1.11
CA GLU A 185 23.32 -8.90 -2.01
C GLU A 185 21.87 -8.43 -1.78
N ASN A 186 21.46 -8.27 -0.52
CA ASN A 186 20.14 -7.74 -0.17
C ASN A 186 20.01 -6.27 -0.62
N SER A 187 21.07 -5.47 -0.46
CA SER A 187 21.10 -4.06 -0.90
C SER A 187 20.92 -3.93 -2.41
N ILE A 188 21.57 -4.80 -3.20
CA ILE A 188 21.39 -4.87 -4.65
C ILE A 188 19.96 -5.27 -5.00
N SER A 189 19.41 -6.26 -4.30
CA SER A 189 18.02 -6.71 -4.51
C SER A 189 17.00 -5.61 -4.22
N ILE A 190 17.21 -4.82 -3.15
CA ILE A 190 16.42 -3.63 -2.83
C ILE A 190 16.51 -2.59 -3.95
N LEU A 191 17.73 -2.27 -4.40
CA LEU A 191 17.93 -1.28 -5.46
C LEU A 191 17.24 -1.70 -6.76
N LEU A 192 17.39 -2.97 -7.17
CA LEU A 192 16.72 -3.52 -8.35
C LEU A 192 15.19 -3.42 -8.25
N GLY A 193 14.62 -3.72 -7.08
CA GLY A 193 13.17 -3.65 -6.85
C GLY A 193 12.63 -2.23 -6.91
N LEU A 194 13.40 -1.27 -6.40
CA LEU A 194 13.09 0.15 -6.48
C LEU A 194 13.17 0.66 -7.93
N LEU A 195 14.21 0.30 -8.68
CA LEU A 195 14.34 0.64 -10.10
C LEU A 195 13.22 0.00 -10.95
N ALA A 196 12.84 -1.24 -10.66
CA ALA A 196 11.68 -1.89 -11.27
C ALA A 196 10.39 -1.11 -10.96
N GLY A 197 10.24 -0.58 -9.74
CA GLY A 197 9.24 0.40 -9.33
C GLY A 197 9.12 1.60 -10.24
N VAL A 198 10.26 2.27 -10.49
CA VAL A 198 10.35 3.43 -11.38
C VAL A 198 9.97 3.04 -12.80
N PHE A 199 10.49 1.91 -13.29
CA PHE A 199 10.25 1.43 -14.65
C PHE A 199 8.76 1.07 -14.87
N PHE A 200 8.13 0.39 -13.92
CA PHE A 200 6.68 0.09 -13.94
C PHE A 200 5.86 1.36 -14.04
N ALA A 201 6.18 2.34 -13.21
CA ALA A 201 5.44 3.57 -13.17
C ALA A 201 5.59 4.39 -14.47
N ARG A 202 6.80 4.42 -15.06
CA ARG A 202 7.05 5.00 -16.39
C ARG A 202 6.31 4.25 -17.50
N ALA A 203 6.33 2.92 -17.49
CA ALA A 203 5.61 2.10 -18.46
C ALA A 203 4.09 2.34 -18.38
N LYS A 204 3.55 2.47 -17.15
CA LYS A 204 2.13 2.77 -16.93
C LYS A 204 1.74 4.17 -17.42
N LEU A 205 2.60 5.18 -17.28
CA LEU A 205 2.36 6.50 -17.87
C LEU A 205 2.22 6.42 -19.39
N ARG A 206 3.17 5.74 -20.05
CA ARG A 206 3.15 5.61 -21.51
C ARG A 206 1.94 4.84 -22.03
N ASN A 207 1.53 3.80 -21.31
CA ASN A 207 0.35 3.00 -21.68
C ASN A 207 -0.95 3.82 -21.64
N ASN A 208 -1.12 4.75 -20.68
CA ASN A 208 -2.33 5.59 -20.62
C ASN A 208 -2.26 6.81 -21.56
N SER A 209 -1.09 7.21 -22.07
CA SER A 209 -1.00 8.22 -23.15
C SER A 209 -1.39 7.68 -24.53
N GLN A 210 -1.45 6.35 -24.68
CA GLN A 210 -1.80 5.67 -25.94
C GLN A 210 -3.26 5.20 -25.98
N SER A 211 -4.00 5.30 -24.86
CA SER A 211 -5.43 4.97 -24.73
C SER A 211 -6.27 6.22 -24.65
#